data_AF-A0A519YLV6-F1
#
_entry.id   AF-A0A519YLV6-F1
#
_cell.length_a   1.000
_cell.length_b   1.000
_cell.length_c   1.000
_cell.angle_alpha   90.00
_cell.angle_beta   90.00
_cell.angle_gamma   90.00
#
_symmetry.space_group_name_H-M   'P 1'
#
loop_
_entity.id
_entity.type
_entity.pdbx_description
1 polymer ?
#
loop_
_entity_poly.entity_id
_entity_poly.type
_entity_poly.pdbx_seq_one_letter_code
_entity_poly.pdbx_strand_id
1 'polypeptide(L)'
;MPRLSLGSSLARWGARGLLVGLAGCVEPYAPDVVNAPTSILVVDGFINGNGITRIKLSRTVDIATTTTPPAEKGARLFVVDDTGQQYALIEKTGGSYQSDSLQLSPARQYQLRITTAANVVYQSDAAPLKVTPPIDDLNVGVDGTQVQVRLNTHDATRQSRYYRWSFVETWLFHTPFESLLQYDPSTASIVKRAVSLYTCWRTERPSGIRQASTVQLSQDALVNALVLPLSGRTERLQIRYSVLVSQVAETAEEFAYYEL
;
A
#
# COMPACT_ATOMS: atom_id res chain seq x y z
N MET A 1 -41.57 -15.03 -87.32
CA MET A 1 -40.75 -14.18 -88.22
C MET A 1 -40.53 -12.84 -87.52
N PRO A 2 -39.35 -12.21 -87.47
CA PRO A 2 -37.98 -12.58 -87.92
C PRO A 2 -36.95 -12.63 -86.75
N ARG A 3 -35.86 -13.41 -86.87
CA ARG A 3 -34.41 -13.05 -87.04
C ARG A 3 -33.72 -12.43 -85.80
N LEU A 4 -32.69 -13.09 -85.23
CA LEU A 4 -31.22 -12.85 -85.41
C LEU A 4 -30.81 -11.40 -85.01
N SER A 5 -29.75 -11.13 -84.25
CA SER A 5 -28.39 -11.70 -84.30
C SER A 5 -27.56 -11.45 -83.03
N LEU A 6 -26.44 -12.16 -82.95
CA LEU A 6 -25.31 -11.95 -82.03
C LEU A 6 -24.73 -10.51 -82.08
N GLY A 7 -24.15 -10.10 -80.95
CA GLY A 7 -23.14 -9.05 -80.86
C GLY A 7 -22.23 -9.28 -79.66
N SER A 8 -21.01 -9.78 -79.91
CA SER A 8 -19.93 -9.88 -78.95
C SER A 8 -19.27 -8.51 -78.74
N SER A 9 -18.95 -8.14 -77.49
CA SER A 9 -17.83 -7.24 -77.24
C SER A 9 -17.22 -7.50 -75.86
N LEU A 10 -15.92 -7.73 -75.87
CA LEU A 10 -15.04 -7.82 -74.71
C LEU A 10 -14.69 -6.40 -74.25
N ALA A 11 -14.86 -6.08 -72.97
CA ALA A 11 -14.17 -4.98 -72.29
C ALA A 11 -14.11 -5.30 -70.78
N ARG A 12 -13.00 -5.89 -70.32
CA ARG A 12 -11.88 -5.24 -69.63
C ARG A 12 -12.29 -4.52 -68.31
N TRP A 13 -11.92 -5.20 -67.21
CA TRP A 13 -11.21 -4.67 -66.05
C TRP A 13 -11.89 -3.53 -65.26
N GLY A 14 -12.39 -3.89 -64.07
CA GLY A 14 -12.62 -2.97 -62.97
C GLY A 14 -12.46 -3.72 -61.65
N ALA A 15 -11.24 -3.75 -61.13
CA ALA A 15 -10.94 -4.22 -59.78
C ALA A 15 -11.75 -3.39 -58.78
N ARG A 16 -12.85 -3.95 -58.25
CA ARG A 16 -13.51 -3.41 -57.07
C ARG A 16 -12.91 -4.11 -55.86
N GLY A 17 -11.87 -3.47 -55.32
CA GLY A 17 -11.26 -3.83 -54.06
C GLY A 17 -12.32 -3.86 -52.96
N LEU A 18 -12.52 -5.05 -52.40
CA LEU A 18 -13.26 -5.25 -51.17
C LEU A 18 -12.38 -4.72 -50.03
N LEU A 19 -12.53 -3.44 -49.68
CA LEU A 19 -12.04 -2.92 -48.40
C LEU A 19 -12.85 -3.57 -47.28
N VAL A 20 -12.40 -4.74 -46.84
CA VAL A 20 -12.83 -5.36 -45.58
C VAL A 20 -12.23 -4.49 -44.47
N GLY A 21 -13.05 -3.59 -43.93
CA GLY A 21 -12.71 -2.84 -42.74
C GLY A 21 -12.43 -3.83 -41.61
N LEU A 22 -11.20 -3.80 -41.10
CA LEU A 22 -10.84 -4.40 -39.82
C LEU A 22 -11.50 -3.58 -38.70
N ALA A 23 -12.82 -3.69 -38.58
CA ALA A 23 -13.53 -3.29 -37.38
C ALA A 23 -13.22 -4.33 -36.31
N GLY A 24 -12.06 -4.17 -35.65
CA GLY A 24 -11.78 -4.87 -34.41
C GLY A 24 -12.71 -4.33 -33.34
N CYS A 25 -13.87 -4.98 -33.16
CA CYS A 25 -14.67 -4.78 -31.95
C CYS A 25 -13.82 -5.28 -30.78
N VAL A 26 -13.36 -4.36 -29.93
CA VAL A 26 -12.84 -4.71 -28.62
C VAL A 26 -14.07 -5.09 -27.80
N GLU A 27 -14.34 -6.39 -27.70
CA GLU A 27 -15.37 -6.91 -26.82
C GLU A 27 -14.92 -6.63 -25.37
N PRO A 28 -15.68 -5.86 -24.58
CA PRO A 28 -15.35 -5.67 -23.18
C PRO A 28 -15.39 -7.03 -22.48
N TYR A 29 -14.22 -7.49 -22.01
CA TYR A 29 -14.16 -8.68 -21.19
C TYR A 29 -14.78 -8.35 -19.82
N ALA A 30 -16.01 -8.79 -19.60
CA ALA A 30 -16.62 -8.84 -18.28
C ALA A 30 -16.41 -10.25 -17.72
N PRO A 31 -15.40 -10.47 -16.85
CA PRO A 31 -15.21 -11.78 -16.25
C PRO A 31 -16.46 -12.20 -15.46
N ASP A 32 -16.80 -13.49 -15.46
CA ASP A 32 -17.99 -14.08 -14.80
C ASP A 32 -18.03 -13.93 -13.26
N VAL A 33 -17.20 -13.06 -12.67
CA VAL A 33 -17.19 -12.72 -11.24
C VAL A 33 -18.36 -11.81 -10.85
N VAL A 34 -19.30 -11.54 -11.77
CA VAL A 34 -20.49 -10.68 -11.58
C VAL A 34 -21.45 -11.21 -10.48
N ASN A 35 -21.24 -12.43 -9.97
CA ASN A 35 -22.05 -13.02 -8.89
C ASN A 35 -21.35 -13.11 -7.52
N ALA A 36 -20.17 -12.48 -7.33
CA ALA A 36 -19.57 -12.41 -6.01
C ALA A 36 -20.40 -11.51 -5.06
N PRO A 37 -20.49 -11.81 -3.76
CA PRO A 37 -21.22 -10.97 -2.81
C PRO A 37 -20.72 -9.52 -2.87
N THR A 38 -21.60 -8.58 -3.17
CA THR A 38 -21.27 -7.16 -3.38
C THR A 38 -20.98 -6.38 -2.09
N SER A 39 -20.72 -7.07 -0.96
CA SER A 39 -20.51 -6.45 0.36
C SER A 39 -19.75 -7.38 1.34
N ILE A 40 -18.53 -7.74 0.99
CA ILE A 40 -17.63 -8.54 1.85
C ILE A 40 -16.99 -7.61 2.89
N LEU A 41 -16.92 -8.06 4.14
CA LEU A 41 -16.21 -7.33 5.20
C LEU A 41 -14.71 -7.34 4.91
N VAL A 42 -14.13 -6.16 4.79
CA VAL A 42 -12.69 -5.92 4.67
C VAL A 42 -12.19 -5.44 6.01
N VAL A 43 -11.16 -6.11 6.52
CA VAL A 43 -10.48 -5.79 7.78
C VAL A 43 -9.06 -5.36 7.43
N ASP A 44 -8.71 -4.12 7.77
CA ASP A 44 -7.38 -3.55 7.56
C ASP A 44 -6.76 -3.13 8.90
N GLY A 45 -5.52 -3.52 9.14
CA GLY A 45 -4.78 -3.28 10.38
C GLY A 45 -4.23 -4.55 11.02
N PHE A 46 -3.56 -4.39 12.15
CA PHE A 46 -2.95 -5.49 12.89
C PHE A 46 -3.03 -5.25 14.40
N ILE A 47 -2.88 -6.31 15.18
CA ILE A 47 -2.86 -6.24 16.64
C ILE A 47 -1.48 -5.73 17.09
N ASN A 48 -1.44 -4.51 17.64
CA ASN A 48 -0.24 -3.96 18.25
C ASN A 48 -0.21 -4.34 19.73
N GLY A 49 0.67 -5.28 20.08
CA GLY A 49 0.80 -5.78 21.45
C GLY A 49 1.60 -4.90 22.41
N ASN A 50 2.22 -3.81 21.94
CA ASN A 50 2.97 -2.86 22.77
C ASN A 50 2.60 -1.43 22.37
N GLY A 51 1.34 -1.08 22.56
CA GLY A 51 0.78 0.20 22.17
C GLY A 51 -0.67 0.11 21.70
N ILE A 52 -1.05 1.06 20.86
CA ILE A 52 -2.43 1.18 20.37
C ILE A 52 -2.62 0.27 19.16
N THR A 53 -3.62 -0.61 19.23
CA THR A 53 -4.14 -1.37 18.09
C THR A 53 -5.14 -0.50 17.31
N ARG A 54 -5.02 -0.47 15.98
CA ARG A 54 -5.93 0.23 15.07
C ARG A 54 -6.43 -0.73 14.00
N ILE A 55 -7.73 -0.81 13.84
CA ILE A 55 -8.41 -1.63 12.84
C ILE A 55 -9.38 -0.75 12.07
N LYS A 56 -9.33 -0.81 10.75
CA LYS A 56 -10.27 -0.17 9.85
C LYS A 56 -11.16 -1.24 9.22
N LEU A 57 -12.48 -1.04 9.31
CA LEU A 57 -13.46 -1.91 8.69
C LEU A 57 -14.16 -1.18 7.55
N SER A 58 -14.26 -1.86 6.42
CA SER A 58 -15.00 -1.41 5.23
C SER A 58 -15.72 -2.56 4.56
N ARG A 59 -16.57 -2.27 3.58
CA ARG A 59 -17.19 -3.27 2.71
C ARG A 59 -16.67 -3.13 1.29
N THR A 60 -16.52 -4.25 0.59
CA THR A 60 -16.26 -4.23 -0.84
C THR A 60 -17.41 -3.57 -1.60
N VAL A 61 -17.12 -3.10 -2.81
CA VAL A 61 -18.10 -2.59 -3.78
C VAL A 61 -17.90 -3.31 -5.09
N ASP A 62 -18.87 -3.23 -5.99
CA ASP A 62 -18.73 -3.73 -7.36
C ASP A 62 -17.55 -3.05 -8.05
N ILE A 63 -16.82 -3.78 -8.90
CA ILE A 63 -15.67 -3.27 -9.66
C ILE A 63 -16.01 -2.07 -10.54
N ALA A 64 -17.25 -1.96 -11.03
CA ALA A 64 -17.73 -0.82 -11.81
C ALA A 64 -18.05 0.42 -10.96
N THR A 65 -18.03 0.29 -9.62
CA THR A 65 -18.36 1.36 -8.69
C THR A 65 -17.24 2.40 -8.64
N THR A 66 -17.56 3.66 -8.90
CA THR A 66 -16.59 4.78 -8.85
C THR A 66 -16.55 5.48 -7.49
N THR A 67 -17.42 5.10 -6.56
CA THR A 67 -17.46 5.65 -5.21
C THR A 67 -16.49 4.93 -4.28
N THR A 68 -16.01 5.64 -3.25
CA THR A 68 -15.18 5.05 -2.21
C THR A 68 -15.90 3.88 -1.51
N PRO A 69 -15.21 2.76 -1.22
CA PRO A 69 -15.77 1.66 -0.45
C PRO A 69 -16.37 2.14 0.88
N PRO A 70 -17.60 1.74 1.22
CA PRO A 70 -18.26 2.25 2.42
C PRO A 70 -17.60 1.67 3.68
N ALA A 71 -17.53 2.50 4.72
CA ALA A 71 -17.05 2.10 6.04
C ALA A 71 -18.07 1.22 6.78
N GLU A 72 -17.60 0.17 7.47
CA GLU A 72 -18.44 -0.65 8.36
C GLU A 72 -18.48 -0.01 9.75
N LYS A 73 -19.60 0.62 10.10
CA LYS A 73 -19.78 1.42 11.32
C LYS A 73 -20.54 0.66 12.41
N GLY A 74 -20.35 1.06 13.66
CA GLY A 74 -21.12 0.55 14.79
C GLY A 74 -20.85 -0.92 15.14
N ALA A 75 -19.72 -1.47 14.70
CA ALA A 75 -19.31 -2.82 15.08
C ALA A 75 -18.68 -2.84 16.49
N ARG A 76 -18.79 -3.97 17.18
CA ARG A 76 -18.13 -4.25 18.46
C ARG A 76 -16.91 -5.11 18.20
N LEU A 77 -15.73 -4.60 18.54
CA LEU A 77 -14.45 -5.25 18.29
C LEU A 77 -13.71 -5.55 19.59
N PHE A 78 -13.12 -6.74 19.65
CA PHE A 78 -12.26 -7.15 20.75
C PHE A 78 -11.02 -7.87 20.22
N VAL A 79 -9.85 -7.53 20.74
CA VAL A 79 -8.75 -8.50 20.80
C VAL A 79 -9.06 -9.44 21.95
N VAL A 80 -8.98 -10.76 21.72
CA VAL A 80 -9.25 -11.78 22.73
C VAL A 80 -8.05 -12.69 22.83
N ASP A 81 -7.58 -12.93 24.06
CA ASP A 81 -6.51 -13.90 24.30
C ASP A 81 -7.03 -15.33 24.51
N ASP A 82 -6.12 -16.29 24.57
CA ASP A 82 -6.38 -17.71 24.79
C ASP A 82 -7.03 -18.05 26.15
N THR A 83 -7.02 -17.13 27.13
CA THR A 83 -7.75 -17.28 28.40
C THR A 83 -9.15 -16.67 28.37
N GLY A 84 -9.51 -16.00 27.27
CA GLY A 84 -10.78 -15.31 27.09
C GLY A 84 -10.79 -13.87 27.60
N GLN A 85 -9.65 -13.31 28.02
CA GLN A 85 -9.54 -11.89 28.36
C GLN A 85 -9.78 -11.06 27.10
N GLN A 86 -10.58 -10.01 27.22
CA GLN A 86 -10.98 -9.16 26.09
C GLN A 86 -10.42 -7.75 26.25
N TYR A 87 -9.94 -7.20 25.15
CA TYR A 87 -9.47 -5.83 25.02
C TYR A 87 -10.31 -5.14 23.95
N ALA A 88 -11.16 -4.19 24.36
CA ALA A 88 -12.10 -3.53 23.47
C ALA A 88 -11.39 -2.58 22.50
N LEU A 89 -11.88 -2.50 21.26
CA LEU A 89 -11.56 -1.43 20.32
C LEU A 89 -12.80 -0.56 20.12
N ILE A 90 -12.65 0.73 20.35
CA ILE A 90 -13.71 1.73 20.28
C ILE A 90 -13.63 2.46 18.93
N GLU A 91 -14.78 2.62 18.27
CA GLU A 91 -14.90 3.41 17.05
C GLU A 91 -14.59 4.89 17.32
N LYS A 92 -13.62 5.47 16.62
CA LYS A 92 -13.24 6.89 16.75
C LYS A 92 -13.82 7.74 15.63
N THR A 93 -13.80 7.19 14.42
CA THR A 93 -14.45 7.74 13.23
C THR A 93 -15.10 6.58 12.49
N GLY A 94 -16.05 6.86 11.59
CA GLY A 94 -16.81 5.82 10.91
C GLY A 94 -15.92 4.74 10.29
N GLY A 95 -16.01 3.51 10.80
CA GLY A 95 -15.22 2.36 10.38
C GLY A 95 -13.77 2.31 10.87
N SER A 96 -13.33 3.22 11.74
CA SER A 96 -12.00 3.21 12.35
C SER A 96 -12.10 2.94 13.84
N TYR A 97 -11.54 1.82 14.26
CA TYR A 97 -11.60 1.29 15.62
C TYR A 97 -10.21 1.29 16.25
N GLN A 98 -10.15 1.64 17.52
CA GLN A 98 -8.91 1.81 18.25
C GLN A 98 -9.02 1.24 19.68
N SER A 99 -8.02 0.50 20.13
CA SER A 99 -7.88 0.13 21.55
C SER A 99 -7.24 1.26 22.38
N ASP A 100 -7.33 1.13 23.71
CA ASP A 100 -6.35 1.80 24.58
C ASP A 100 -4.94 1.27 24.32
N SER A 101 -3.92 1.87 24.95
CA SER A 101 -2.56 1.33 24.87
C SER A 101 -2.51 -0.03 25.56
N LEU A 102 -2.20 -1.08 24.80
CA LEU A 102 -2.14 -2.46 25.27
C LEU A 102 -0.69 -2.87 25.56
N GLN A 103 -0.53 -3.68 26.60
CA GLN A 103 0.67 -4.44 26.88
C GLN A 103 0.32 -5.93 26.87
N LEU A 104 0.36 -6.53 25.68
CA LEU A 104 0.01 -7.91 25.46
C LEU A 104 1.22 -8.81 25.72
N SER A 105 1.00 -9.95 26.38
CA SER A 105 2.04 -10.94 26.62
C SER A 105 2.40 -11.68 25.32
N PRO A 106 3.68 -11.79 24.95
CA PRO A 106 4.12 -12.59 23.80
C PRO A 106 4.02 -14.11 24.04
N ALA A 107 3.76 -14.53 25.29
CA ALA A 107 3.56 -15.94 25.63
C ALA A 107 2.12 -16.44 25.36
N ARG A 108 1.25 -15.59 24.81
CA ARG A 108 -0.16 -15.90 24.53
C ARG A 108 -0.47 -15.77 23.05
N GLN A 109 -1.58 -16.37 22.66
CA GLN A 109 -2.18 -16.18 21.35
C GLN A 109 -3.36 -15.24 21.41
N TYR A 110 -3.59 -14.51 20.32
CA TYR A 110 -4.63 -13.51 20.21
C TYR A 110 -5.44 -13.70 18.94
N GLN A 111 -6.70 -13.32 19.00
CA GLN A 111 -7.61 -13.29 17.86
C GLN A 111 -8.41 -11.99 17.87
N LEU A 112 -8.78 -11.52 16.70
CA LEU A 112 -9.71 -10.41 16.54
C LEU A 112 -11.14 -10.97 16.45
N ARG A 113 -12.03 -10.50 17.32
CA ARG A 113 -13.47 -10.77 17.25
C ARG A 113 -14.21 -9.51 16.85
N ILE A 114 -15.11 -9.65 15.88
CA ILE A 114 -15.92 -8.56 15.34
C ILE A 114 -17.38 -8.99 15.40
N THR A 115 -18.23 -8.17 16.00
CA THR A 115 -19.69 -8.30 15.91
C THR A 115 -20.24 -7.06 15.22
N THR A 116 -20.79 -7.21 14.02
CA THR A 116 -21.31 -6.07 13.24
C THR A 116 -22.58 -5.49 13.89
N ALA A 117 -23.01 -4.31 13.44
CA ALA A 117 -24.28 -3.73 13.87
C ALA A 117 -25.49 -4.62 13.51
N ALA A 118 -25.36 -5.45 12.47
CA ALA A 118 -26.33 -6.47 12.07
C ALA A 118 -26.22 -7.78 12.88
N ASN A 119 -25.40 -7.82 13.94
CA ASN A 119 -25.12 -8.98 14.80
C ASN A 119 -24.49 -10.19 14.08
N VAL A 120 -23.80 -9.96 12.95
CA VAL A 120 -22.96 -10.99 12.32
C VAL A 120 -21.62 -11.04 13.04
N VAL A 121 -21.16 -12.24 13.38
CA VAL A 121 -19.91 -12.46 14.11
C VAL A 121 -18.83 -12.97 13.17
N TYR A 122 -17.67 -12.33 13.23
CA TYR A 122 -16.44 -12.76 12.57
C TYR A 122 -15.34 -12.96 13.62
N GLN A 123 -14.48 -13.94 13.38
CA GLN A 123 -13.34 -14.23 14.23
C GLN A 123 -12.16 -14.59 13.34
N SER A 124 -10.98 -14.02 13.62
CA SER A 124 -9.73 -14.45 13.00
C SER A 124 -9.25 -15.77 13.61
N ASP A 125 -8.35 -16.45 12.93
CA ASP A 125 -7.55 -17.49 13.58
C ASP A 125 -6.74 -16.89 14.73
N ALA A 126 -6.40 -17.75 15.71
CA ALA A 126 -5.52 -17.37 16.81
C ALA A 126 -4.08 -17.30 16.31
N ALA A 127 -3.41 -16.18 16.56
CA ALA A 127 -2.03 -15.94 16.15
C ALA A 127 -1.15 -15.58 17.34
N PRO A 128 0.13 -16.02 17.37
CA PRO A 128 1.07 -15.59 18.39
C PRO A 128 1.42 -14.11 18.21
N LEU A 129 1.60 -13.39 19.31
CA LEU A 129 2.17 -12.04 19.24
C LEU A 129 3.68 -12.12 19.01
N LYS A 130 4.13 -11.66 17.83
CA LYS A 130 5.55 -11.57 17.50
C LYS A 130 6.21 -10.40 18.22
N VAL A 131 7.31 -10.67 18.90
CA VAL A 131 8.19 -9.63 19.45
C VAL A 131 9.14 -9.21 18.34
N THR A 132 9.12 -7.93 17.98
CA THR A 132 10.03 -7.39 16.98
C THR A 132 11.37 -7.06 17.63
N PRO A 133 12.49 -7.63 17.16
CA PRO A 133 13.80 -7.29 17.70
C PRO A 133 14.20 -5.87 17.29
N PRO A 134 15.13 -5.23 18.02
CA PRO A 134 15.65 -3.94 17.62
C PRO A 134 16.37 -4.02 16.27
N ILE A 135 16.38 -2.89 15.56
CA ILE A 135 17.29 -2.68 14.44
C ILE A 135 18.68 -2.46 15.05
N ASP A 136 19.64 -3.29 14.68
CA ASP A 136 21.01 -3.20 15.22
C ASP A 136 21.76 -2.02 14.60
N ASP A 137 21.61 -1.86 13.28
CA ASP A 137 22.28 -0.83 12.52
C ASP A 137 21.48 -0.46 11.28
N LEU A 138 21.48 0.83 10.96
CA LEU A 138 20.93 1.39 9.73
C LEU A 138 22.03 2.18 9.04
N ASN A 139 22.66 1.56 8.05
CA ASN A 139 23.79 2.16 7.34
C ASN A 139 23.44 2.57 5.92
N VAL A 140 24.27 3.46 5.38
CA VAL A 140 24.18 3.94 4.00
C VAL A 140 25.44 3.49 3.27
N GLY A 141 25.26 2.83 2.13
CA GLY A 141 26.34 2.47 1.23
C GLY A 141 26.11 2.97 -0.18
N VAL A 142 27.17 3.03 -0.97
CA VAL A 142 27.11 3.35 -2.40
C VAL A 142 27.37 2.07 -3.19
N ASP A 143 26.54 1.83 -4.20
CA ASP A 143 26.67 0.71 -5.13
C ASP A 143 26.47 1.25 -6.56
N GLY A 144 27.56 1.33 -7.31
CA GLY A 144 27.59 1.99 -8.62
C GLY A 144 27.11 3.45 -8.54
N THR A 145 25.94 3.71 -9.14
CA THR A 145 25.32 5.05 -9.14
C THR A 145 24.19 5.20 -8.12
N GLN A 146 23.96 4.19 -7.28
CA GLN A 146 22.90 4.17 -6.29
C GLN A 146 23.45 4.36 -4.88
N VAL A 147 22.73 5.14 -4.08
CA VAL A 147 22.86 5.18 -2.64
C VAL A 147 21.85 4.20 -2.07
N GLN A 148 22.29 3.26 -1.23
CA GLN A 148 21.46 2.21 -0.65
C GLN A 148 21.41 2.41 0.86
N VAL A 149 20.20 2.55 1.39
CA VAL A 149 19.95 2.41 2.83
C VAL A 149 19.79 0.93 3.13
N ARG A 150 20.58 0.41 4.06
CA ARG A 150 20.63 -0.99 4.44
C ARG A 150 20.44 -1.16 5.93
N LEU A 151 19.88 -2.30 6.31
CA LEU A 151 19.50 -2.61 7.68
C LEU A 151 20.15 -3.92 8.13
N ASN A 152 20.61 -3.92 9.39
CA ASN A 152 21.02 -5.10 10.12
C ASN A 152 20.07 -5.32 11.30
N THR A 153 19.67 -6.57 11.53
CA THR A 153 18.84 -6.95 12.68
C THR A 153 19.14 -8.40 13.06
N HIS A 154 19.01 -8.73 14.34
CA HIS A 154 19.08 -10.11 14.79
C HIS A 154 18.11 -10.40 15.93
N ASP A 155 17.73 -11.66 16.06
CA ASP A 155 16.99 -12.19 17.20
C ASP A 155 17.74 -13.39 17.80
N ALA A 156 18.38 -13.16 18.95
CA ALA A 156 19.11 -14.21 19.66
C ALA A 156 18.20 -15.39 20.11
N THR A 157 16.90 -15.15 20.26
CA THR A 157 15.91 -16.18 20.66
C THR A 157 15.39 -16.98 19.47
N ARG A 158 15.67 -16.54 18.24
CA ARG A 158 15.28 -17.18 16.98
C ARG A 158 13.76 -17.32 16.78
N GLN A 159 12.99 -16.40 17.34
CA GLN A 159 11.52 -16.43 17.32
C GLN A 159 10.91 -15.55 16.22
N SER A 160 11.66 -14.59 15.68
CA SER A 160 11.17 -13.63 14.69
C SER A 160 11.09 -14.24 13.30
N ARG A 161 12.21 -14.75 12.76
CA ARG A 161 12.39 -15.49 11.49
C ARG A 161 11.86 -14.87 10.19
N TYR A 162 10.85 -14.02 10.24
CA TYR A 162 10.24 -13.28 9.14
C TYR A 162 10.17 -11.82 9.55
N TYR A 163 10.62 -10.95 8.65
CA TYR A 163 10.78 -9.53 8.90
C TYR A 163 10.16 -8.74 7.77
N ARG A 164 9.44 -7.69 8.13
CA ARG A 164 8.97 -6.66 7.22
C ARG A 164 9.46 -5.31 7.67
N TRP A 165 9.75 -4.46 6.71
CA TRP A 165 10.02 -3.06 6.98
C TRP A 165 9.27 -2.14 6.04
N SER A 166 8.96 -0.98 6.59
CA SER A 166 8.42 0.17 5.88
C SER A 166 9.29 1.38 6.20
N PHE A 167 9.17 2.43 5.40
CA PHE A 167 9.92 3.65 5.63
C PHE A 167 9.12 4.89 5.25
N VAL A 168 9.45 5.98 5.93
CA VAL A 168 8.97 7.32 5.62
C VAL A 168 10.19 8.18 5.34
N GLU A 169 10.22 8.78 4.17
CA GLU A 169 11.31 9.65 3.75
C GLU A 169 10.87 11.11 3.77
N THR A 170 11.79 12.00 4.12
CA THR A 170 11.57 13.44 4.10
C THR A 170 12.84 14.14 3.64
N TRP A 171 12.72 15.03 2.66
CA TRP A 171 13.85 15.77 2.13
C TRP A 171 13.54 17.24 1.93
N LEU A 172 14.61 18.03 2.01
CA LEU A 172 14.62 19.45 1.72
C LEU A 172 14.98 19.65 0.25
N PHE A 173 14.20 20.47 -0.44
CA PHE A 173 14.48 20.91 -1.81
C PHE A 173 14.23 22.40 -1.97
N HIS A 174 14.78 22.98 -3.04
CA HIS A 174 14.55 24.38 -3.39
C HIS A 174 13.64 24.50 -4.61
N THR A 175 12.81 25.54 -4.65
CA THR A 175 12.14 25.92 -5.89
C THR A 175 13.19 26.35 -6.93
N PRO A 176 12.93 26.17 -8.23
CA PRO A 176 13.89 26.57 -9.26
C PRO A 176 14.26 28.07 -9.23
N PHE A 177 13.32 28.90 -8.75
CA PHE A 177 13.49 30.35 -8.63
C PHE A 177 12.96 30.84 -7.29
N GLU A 178 13.66 31.80 -6.69
CA GLU A 178 13.22 32.47 -5.49
C GLU A 178 12.26 33.63 -5.82
N SER A 179 11.09 33.65 -5.18
CA SER A 179 10.11 34.74 -5.30
C SER A 179 10.31 35.75 -4.19
N LEU A 180 10.97 36.87 -4.49
CA LEU A 180 11.25 37.93 -3.50
C LEU A 180 10.07 38.89 -3.27
N LEU A 181 9.09 38.89 -4.16
CA LEU A 181 7.96 39.82 -4.17
C LEU A 181 6.62 39.07 -4.08
N GLN A 182 5.61 39.72 -3.50
CA GLN A 182 4.24 39.23 -3.46
C GLN A 182 3.25 40.37 -3.68
N TYR A 183 2.07 40.06 -4.21
CA TYR A 183 0.97 41.01 -4.28
C TYR A 183 0.25 41.06 -2.93
N ASP A 184 0.05 42.26 -2.41
CA ASP A 184 -0.74 42.52 -1.20
C ASP A 184 -2.12 43.07 -1.60
N PRO A 185 -3.20 42.27 -1.42
CA PRO A 185 -4.54 42.70 -1.79
C PRO A 185 -5.08 43.83 -0.90
N SER A 186 -4.52 44.06 0.29
CA SER A 186 -4.98 45.11 1.19
C SER A 186 -4.53 46.51 0.77
N THR A 187 -3.33 46.60 0.19
CA THR A 187 -2.75 47.85 -0.32
C THR A 187 -2.79 47.95 -1.86
N ALA A 188 -3.31 46.91 -2.52
CA ALA A 188 -3.33 46.74 -3.97
C ALA A 188 -1.96 46.96 -4.64
N SER A 189 -0.87 46.53 -3.99
CA SER A 189 0.50 46.82 -4.41
C SER A 189 1.41 45.58 -4.40
N ILE A 190 2.56 45.66 -5.09
CA ILE A 190 3.61 44.64 -5.03
C ILE A 190 4.57 45.01 -3.90
N VAL A 191 4.72 44.12 -2.94
CA VAL A 191 5.57 44.30 -1.75
C VAL A 191 6.62 43.20 -1.66
N LYS A 192 7.65 43.42 -0.84
CA LYS A 192 8.62 42.36 -0.52
C LYS A 192 7.90 41.24 0.23
N ARG A 193 8.17 40.00 -0.17
CA ARG A 193 7.61 38.81 0.48
C ARG A 193 8.23 38.64 1.88
N ALA A 194 7.38 38.44 2.88
CA ALA A 194 7.80 38.24 4.26
C ALA A 194 8.22 36.79 4.57
N VAL A 195 7.59 35.81 3.92
CA VAL A 195 7.86 34.37 4.09
C VAL A 195 8.46 33.80 2.82
N SER A 196 9.69 33.32 2.85
CA SER A 196 10.32 32.71 1.68
C SER A 196 9.60 31.42 1.28
N LEU A 197 9.30 31.27 -0.01
CA LEU A 197 8.79 30.02 -0.61
C LEU A 197 9.91 29.20 -1.26
N TYR A 198 11.17 29.60 -1.06
CA TYR A 198 12.31 28.97 -1.72
C TYR A 198 12.68 27.63 -1.09
N THR A 199 12.63 27.51 0.24
CA THR A 199 12.99 26.29 0.96
C THR A 199 11.75 25.48 1.31
N CYS A 200 11.63 24.31 0.68
CA CYS A 200 10.49 23.41 0.83
C CYS A 200 10.93 22.05 1.39
N TRP A 201 9.96 21.34 1.97
CA TRP A 201 10.13 19.97 2.45
C TRP A 201 9.08 19.08 1.78
N ARG A 202 9.48 17.87 1.40
CA ARG A 202 8.57 16.84 0.90
C ARG A 202 8.73 15.59 1.73
N THR A 203 7.60 15.04 2.19
CA THR A 203 7.53 13.77 2.92
C THR A 203 6.76 12.77 2.09
N GLU A 204 7.34 11.59 1.84
CA GLU A 204 6.69 10.48 1.18
C GLU A 204 6.56 9.28 2.12
N ARG A 205 5.45 8.55 1.97
CA ARG A 205 5.18 7.28 2.66
C ARG A 205 4.93 6.20 1.62
N PRO A 206 5.99 5.66 0.98
CA PRO A 206 5.81 4.65 -0.06
C PRO A 206 5.03 3.45 0.50
N SER A 207 4.08 2.95 -0.27
CA SER A 207 3.30 1.75 0.06
C SER A 207 4.04 0.45 -0.28
N GLY A 208 5.31 0.55 -0.70
CA GLY A 208 6.12 -0.61 -1.07
C GLY A 208 6.40 -1.47 0.16
N ILE A 209 6.02 -2.74 0.08
CA ILE A 209 6.34 -3.74 1.09
C ILE A 209 7.75 -4.28 0.79
N ARG A 210 8.53 -4.47 1.85
CA ARG A 210 9.85 -5.10 1.79
C ARG A 210 9.95 -6.10 2.93
N GLN A 211 10.30 -7.33 2.58
CA GLN A 211 10.36 -8.43 3.53
C GLN A 211 11.57 -9.31 3.27
N ALA A 212 12.02 -9.99 4.31
CA ALA A 212 12.99 -11.08 4.20
C ALA A 212 12.78 -12.10 5.32
N SER A 213 13.29 -13.32 5.09
CA SER A 213 13.25 -14.40 6.07
C SER A 213 14.66 -14.89 6.40
N THR A 214 14.83 -15.40 7.62
CA THR A 214 16.06 -16.06 8.09
C THR A 214 15.85 -17.56 8.29
N VAL A 215 14.74 -18.12 7.81
CA VAL A 215 14.36 -19.53 7.97
C VAL A 215 15.43 -20.47 7.39
N GLN A 216 16.05 -20.08 6.27
CA GLN A 216 17.11 -20.84 5.61
C GLN A 216 18.52 -20.49 6.15
N LEU A 217 18.62 -19.61 7.14
CA LEU A 217 19.88 -19.18 7.74
C LEU A 217 20.11 -19.88 9.08
N SER A 218 21.38 -20.21 9.36
CA SER A 218 21.77 -20.82 10.64
C SER A 218 21.55 -19.90 11.84
N GLN A 219 21.53 -18.59 11.60
CA GLN A 219 21.27 -17.55 12.59
C GLN A 219 20.01 -16.78 12.20
N ASP A 220 19.23 -16.35 13.19
CA ASP A 220 18.12 -15.42 12.97
C ASP A 220 18.67 -13.99 12.90
N ALA A 221 19.40 -13.71 11.82
CA ALA A 221 20.06 -12.43 11.59
C ALA A 221 20.02 -12.08 10.11
N LEU A 222 19.66 -10.83 9.82
CA LEU A 222 19.78 -10.22 8.51
C LEU A 222 20.90 -9.19 8.54
N VAL A 223 21.78 -9.25 7.55
CA VAL A 223 22.91 -8.33 7.42
C VAL A 223 22.84 -7.69 6.04
N ASN A 224 22.94 -6.37 6.01
CA ASN A 224 22.90 -5.52 4.83
C ASN A 224 21.62 -5.69 3.99
N ALA A 225 20.48 -5.94 4.64
CA ALA A 225 19.19 -6.04 3.97
C ALA A 225 18.84 -4.69 3.32
N LEU A 226 18.52 -4.69 2.02
CA LEU A 226 18.22 -3.47 1.28
C LEU A 226 16.84 -2.91 1.69
N VAL A 227 16.84 -1.70 2.25
CA VAL A 227 15.60 -0.98 2.60
C VAL A 227 15.15 -0.11 1.45
N LEU A 228 16.04 0.77 0.99
CA LEU A 228 15.72 1.80 0.03
C LEU A 228 16.91 2.08 -0.91
N PRO A 229 16.79 1.76 -2.20
CA PRO A 229 17.72 2.24 -3.22
C PRO A 229 17.31 3.62 -3.72
N LEU A 230 18.25 4.57 -3.71
CA LEU A 230 18.11 5.92 -4.23
C LEU A 230 19.11 6.11 -5.38
N SER A 231 18.68 6.74 -6.47
CA SER A 231 19.65 7.20 -7.47
C SER A 231 20.55 8.27 -6.85
N GLY A 232 21.87 8.19 -7.05
CA GLY A 232 22.81 9.22 -6.59
C GLY A 232 22.63 10.58 -7.27
N ARG A 233 21.81 10.66 -8.32
CA ARG A 233 21.43 11.92 -9.00
C ARG A 233 20.08 12.47 -8.57
N THR A 234 19.42 11.83 -7.61
CA THR A 234 18.09 12.26 -7.14
C THR A 234 18.16 13.62 -6.45
N GLU A 235 17.16 14.47 -6.68
CA GLU A 235 16.94 15.72 -5.95
C GLU A 235 16.92 15.49 -4.43
N ARG A 236 16.37 14.34 -4.00
CA ARG A 236 16.13 13.99 -2.60
C ARG A 236 17.41 14.04 -1.75
N LEU A 237 18.57 13.79 -2.36
CA LEU A 237 19.86 13.72 -1.68
C LEU A 237 20.70 15.01 -1.82
N GLN A 238 20.17 16.06 -2.47
CA GLN A 238 20.98 17.25 -2.79
C GLN A 238 21.30 18.15 -1.59
N ILE A 239 20.39 18.27 -0.62
CA ILE A 239 20.52 19.25 0.48
C ILE A 239 20.46 18.58 1.85
N ARG A 240 19.28 18.09 2.24
CA ARG A 240 19.06 17.36 3.49
C ARG A 240 18.04 16.26 3.26
N TYR A 241 18.35 15.08 3.79
CA TYR A 241 17.53 13.89 3.67
C TYR A 241 17.39 13.21 5.03
N SER A 242 16.21 12.69 5.31
CA SER A 242 15.92 11.86 6.47
C SER A 242 15.05 10.70 6.04
N VAL A 243 15.33 9.51 6.59
CA VAL A 243 14.50 8.33 6.44
C VAL A 243 14.24 7.73 7.82
N LEU A 244 12.98 7.46 8.12
CA LEU A 244 12.55 6.74 9.30
C LEU A 244 12.13 5.34 8.87
N VAL A 245 12.88 4.33 9.30
CA VAL A 245 12.60 2.92 9.02
C VAL A 245 11.87 2.30 10.20
N SER A 246 10.80 1.56 9.92
CA SER A 246 10.04 0.80 10.91
C SER A 246 10.10 -0.68 10.55
N GLN A 247 10.48 -1.51 11.53
CA GLN A 247 10.58 -2.95 11.40
C GLN A 247 9.42 -3.62 12.16
N VAL A 248 8.95 -4.75 11.65
CA VAL A 248 7.97 -5.63 12.28
C VAL A 248 8.41 -7.08 12.06
N ALA A 249 8.36 -7.89 13.12
CA ALA A 249 8.47 -9.35 13.01
C ALA A 249 7.09 -9.95 12.68
N GLU A 250 7.06 -10.88 11.74
CA GLU A 250 5.82 -11.41 11.16
C GLU A 250 5.62 -12.88 11.47
N THR A 251 4.38 -13.37 11.40
CA THR A 251 4.14 -14.82 11.32
C THR A 251 4.45 -15.34 9.91
N ALA A 252 4.55 -16.66 9.76
CA ALA A 252 4.78 -17.26 8.45
C ALA A 252 3.60 -16.98 7.49
N GLU A 253 2.38 -16.98 8.02
CA GLU A 253 1.15 -16.71 7.28
C GLU A 253 1.07 -15.24 6.85
N GLU A 254 1.47 -14.30 7.71
CA GLU A 254 1.55 -12.87 7.36
C GLU A 254 2.61 -12.63 6.27
N PHE A 255 3.78 -13.25 6.39
CA PHE A 255 4.83 -13.17 5.38
C PHE A 255 4.33 -13.69 4.01
N ALA A 256 3.70 -14.87 3.99
CA ALA A 256 3.17 -15.47 2.77
C ALA A 256 2.05 -14.64 2.11
N TYR A 257 1.25 -13.92 2.90
CA TYR A 257 0.20 -13.05 2.38
C TYR A 257 0.76 -11.90 1.51
N TYR A 258 1.94 -11.38 1.85
CA TYR A 258 2.56 -10.25 1.16
C TYR A 258 3.54 -10.66 0.04
N GLU A 259 3.85 -11.94 -0.10
CA GLU A 259 4.63 -12.48 -1.24
C GLU A 259 3.80 -12.61 -2.53
N LEU A 260 2.45 -12.57 -2.43
CA LEU A 260 1.51 -12.69 -3.55
C LEU A 260 1.52 -11.45 -4.46
#